data_AF-A0A947BGQ5-F1
#
_entry.id   AF-A0A947BGQ5-F1
#
_cell.length_a   1.000
_cell.length_b   1.000
_cell.length_c   1.000
_cell.angle_alpha   90.00
_cell.angle_beta   90.00
_cell.angle_gamma   90.00
#
_symmetry.space_group_name_H-M   'P 1'
#
loop_
_entity.id
_entity.type
_entity.pdbx_description
1 polymer ?
#
loop_
_entity_poly.entity_id
_entity_poly.type
_entity_poly.pdbx_seq_one_letter_code
_entity_poly.pdbx_strand_id
1 'polypeptide(L)'
;FEDGELRLSTLLVVGLGIPLIWLIPYLLAPVIMRRQFRQSAALRDENQLEFDEEAVRFTNQRGHARIPFHELYAWSETDRMILLHQTEAFFNPIPKASMGDDYLLLVSALEEAGIRRF
;
A
#
# COMPACT_ATOMS: atom_id res chain seq x y z
N PHE A 1 -22.49 43.96 -25.41
CA PHE A 1 -22.41 42.53 -25.75
C PHE A 1 -21.29 41.80 -24.98
N GLU A 2 -20.32 42.52 -24.39
CA GLU A 2 -19.19 41.93 -23.64
C GLU A 2 -19.55 41.31 -22.27
N ASP A 3 -20.58 41.80 -21.57
CA ASP A 3 -20.94 41.31 -20.22
C ASP A 3 -21.52 39.88 -20.19
N GLY A 4 -22.12 39.43 -21.29
CA GLY A 4 -22.71 38.10 -21.41
C GLY A 4 -21.66 37.00 -21.59
N GLU A 5 -20.61 37.29 -22.36
CA GLU A 5 -19.53 36.35 -22.67
C GLU A 5 -18.63 36.11 -21.44
N LEU A 6 -18.38 37.14 -20.64
CA LEU A 6 -17.64 37.04 -19.36
C LEU A 6 -18.38 36.16 -18.34
N ARG A 7 -19.71 36.24 -18.27
CA ARG A 7 -20.52 35.40 -17.36
C ARG A 7 -20.58 33.95 -17.83
N LEU A 8 -20.71 33.72 -19.13
CA LEU A 8 -20.78 32.38 -19.70
C LEU A 8 -19.43 31.66 -19.58
N SER A 9 -18.33 32.35 -19.88
CA SER A 9 -16.97 31.81 -19.72
C SER A 9 -16.65 31.49 -18.25
N THR A 10 -17.02 32.37 -17.31
CA THR A 10 -16.81 32.11 -15.88
C THR A 10 -17.62 30.91 -15.39
N LEU A 11 -18.88 30.76 -15.80
CA LEU A 11 -19.71 29.61 -15.46
C LEU A 11 -19.19 28.31 -16.06
N LEU A 12 -18.63 28.35 -17.28
CA LEU A 12 -18.00 27.19 -17.91
C LEU A 12 -16.69 26.81 -17.22
N VAL A 13 -15.85 27.78 -16.85
CA VAL A 13 -14.60 27.53 -16.14
C VAL A 13 -14.86 26.95 -14.74
N VAL A 14 -15.85 27.45 -14.01
CA VAL A 14 -16.21 26.92 -12.69
C VAL A 14 -16.91 25.57 -12.82
N GLY A 15 -17.88 25.44 -13.73
CA GLY A 15 -18.67 24.24 -13.93
C GLY A 15 -17.88 23.06 -14.50
N LEU A 16 -16.89 23.32 -15.36
CA LEU A 16 -16.02 22.28 -15.92
C LEU A 16 -14.72 22.14 -15.13
N GLY A 17 -14.15 23.22 -14.60
CA GLY A 17 -12.87 23.20 -13.90
C GLY A 17 -12.91 22.45 -12.57
N ILE A 18 -13.96 22.62 -11.77
CA ILE A 18 -14.11 21.91 -10.48
C ILE A 18 -14.17 20.38 -10.68
N PRO A 19 -15.01 19.82 -11.56
CA PRO A 19 -15.00 18.38 -11.79
C PRO A 19 -13.70 17.90 -12.44
N LEU A 20 -13.05 18.70 -13.30
CA LEU A 20 -11.76 18.34 -13.88
C LEU A 20 -10.66 18.20 -12.82
N ILE A 21 -10.64 19.09 -11.81
CA ILE A 21 -9.70 19.04 -10.67
C ILE A 21 -9.82 17.72 -9.90
N TRP A 22 -11.02 17.14 -9.80
CA TRP A 22 -11.23 15.84 -9.15
C TRP A 22 -11.01 14.65 -10.08
N LEU A 23 -11.35 14.78 -11.37
CA LEU A 23 -11.27 13.70 -12.35
C LEU A 23 -9.82 13.42 -12.78
N ILE A 24 -9.02 14.46 -12.98
CA ILE A 24 -7.60 14.37 -13.37
C ILE A 24 -6.80 13.50 -12.40
N PRO A 25 -6.75 13.75 -11.07
CA PRO A 25 -5.98 12.91 -10.16
C PRO A 25 -6.52 11.49 -10.10
N TYR A 26 -7.84 11.26 -10.24
CA TYR A 26 -8.40 9.92 -10.28
C TYR A 26 -7.89 9.10 -11.47
N LEU A 27 -7.80 9.73 -12.65
CA LEU A 27 -7.30 9.09 -13.87
C LEU A 27 -5.77 8.97 -13.89
N LEU A 28 -5.04 9.94 -13.34
CA LEU A 28 -3.58 9.95 -13.31
C LEU A 28 -2.99 9.13 -12.15
N ALA A 29 -3.71 8.96 -11.03
CA ALA A 29 -3.27 8.17 -9.88
C ALA A 29 -2.74 6.78 -10.26
N PRO A 30 -3.43 5.93 -11.06
CA PRO A 30 -2.90 4.61 -11.40
C PRO A 30 -1.62 4.69 -12.25
N VAL A 31 -1.49 5.70 -13.12
CA VAL A 31 -0.31 5.86 -13.99
C VAL A 31 0.88 6.38 -13.19
N ILE A 32 0.67 7.41 -12.36
CA ILE A 32 1.69 7.97 -11.48
C ILE A 32 2.12 6.92 -10.46
N MET A 33 1.19 6.16 -9.89
CA MET A 33 1.50 5.12 -8.92
C MET A 33 2.29 3.97 -9.58
N ARG A 34 1.88 3.48 -10.76
CA ARG A 34 2.68 2.52 -11.54
C ARG A 34 4.06 3.06 -11.92
N ARG A 35 4.14 4.35 -12.25
CA ARG A 35 5.40 5.01 -12.61
C ARG A 35 6.31 5.19 -11.41
N GLN A 36 5.78 5.56 -10.24
CA GLN A 36 6.53 5.62 -8.98
C GLN A 36 6.99 4.23 -8.55
N PHE A 37 6.12 3.20 -8.62
CA PHE A 37 6.52 1.81 -8.42
C PHE A 37 7.67 1.39 -9.36
N ARG A 38 7.64 1.83 -10.62
CA ARG A 38 8.69 1.51 -11.61
C ARG A 38 9.98 2.34 -11.43
N GLN A 39 9.88 3.56 -10.91
CA GLN A 39 11.01 4.49 -10.70
C GLN A 39 11.66 4.33 -9.31
N SER A 40 10.96 3.79 -8.34
CA SER A 40 11.53 3.37 -7.06
C SER A 40 12.41 2.14 -7.28
N ALA A 41 13.64 2.38 -7.74
CA ALA A 41 14.70 1.38 -7.76
C ALA A 41 14.92 0.77 -6.36
N ALA A 42 14.62 1.51 -5.28
CA ALA A 42 14.62 1.02 -3.90
C ALA A 42 13.51 -0.02 -3.58
N LEU A 43 12.47 -0.12 -4.39
CA LEU A 43 11.44 -1.18 -4.31
C LEU A 43 11.75 -2.38 -5.23
N ARG A 44 12.74 -2.25 -6.13
CA ARG A 44 13.23 -3.32 -6.99
C ARG A 44 14.35 -4.13 -6.35
N ASP A 45 14.99 -3.60 -5.32
CA ASP A 45 15.91 -4.40 -4.53
C ASP A 45 15.12 -5.56 -3.93
N GLU A 46 15.57 -6.79 -4.20
CA GLU A 46 14.99 -8.02 -3.70
C GLU A 46 14.83 -7.93 -2.19
N ASN A 47 13.61 -7.62 -1.75
CA ASN A 47 13.22 -7.74 -0.36
C ASN A 47 12.96 -9.22 -0.11
N GLN A 48 13.90 -9.89 0.54
CA GLN A 48 13.71 -11.25 0.99
C GLN A 48 12.90 -11.19 2.29
N LEU A 49 11.73 -11.81 2.25
CA LEU A 49 10.88 -12.03 3.42
C LEU A 49 11.14 -13.45 3.90
N GLU A 50 11.79 -13.59 5.05
CA GLU A 50 11.89 -14.84 5.78
C GLU A 50 10.98 -14.75 7.00
N PHE A 51 10.30 -15.82 7.37
CA PHE A 51 9.55 -15.88 8.62
C PHE A 51 9.87 -17.20 9.32
N ASP A 52 10.02 -17.14 10.63
CA ASP A 52 10.12 -18.31 11.50
C ASP A 52 8.86 -18.40 12.38
N GLU A 53 8.87 -19.27 13.38
CA GLU A 53 7.75 -19.45 14.32
C GLU A 53 7.61 -18.26 15.31
N GLU A 54 8.61 -17.37 15.42
CA GLU A 54 8.68 -16.31 16.42
C GLU A 54 8.73 -14.88 15.84
N ALA A 55 9.12 -14.70 14.58
CA ALA A 55 9.46 -13.43 13.97
C ALA A 55 9.39 -13.44 12.43
N VAL A 56 9.08 -12.27 11.86
CA VAL A 56 9.28 -11.97 10.43
C VAL A 56 10.58 -11.21 10.25
N ARG A 57 11.42 -11.66 9.33
CA ARG A 57 12.65 -10.99 8.91
C ARG A 57 12.49 -10.44 7.50
N PHE A 58 12.69 -9.14 7.39
CA PHE A 58 12.80 -8.42 6.13
C PHE A 58 14.27 -8.14 5.87
N THR A 59 14.81 -8.68 4.79
CA THR A 59 16.17 -8.40 4.32
C THR A 59 16.10 -7.58 3.04
N ASN A 60 16.68 -6.38 3.07
CA ASN A 60 16.89 -5.51 1.91
C ASN A 60 18.41 -5.29 1.75
N GLN A 61 18.89 -4.93 0.55
CA GLN A 61 20.28 -4.49 0.32
C GLN A 61 20.76 -3.38 1.29
N ARG A 62 19.85 -2.62 1.89
CA ARG A 62 20.15 -1.52 2.83
C ARG A 62 20.13 -1.91 4.31
N GLY A 63 19.67 -3.11 4.67
CA GLY A 63 19.62 -3.56 6.06
C GLY A 63 18.66 -4.71 6.32
N HIS A 64 18.76 -5.27 7.53
CA HIS A 64 17.91 -6.35 8.03
C HIS A 64 16.98 -5.80 9.11
N ALA A 65 15.68 -6.04 8.99
CA ALA A 65 14.70 -5.79 10.03
C ALA A 65 14.13 -7.12 10.50
N ARG A 66 14.31 -7.46 11.78
CA ARG A 66 13.63 -8.59 12.42
C ARG A 66 12.53 -8.01 13.29
N ILE A 67 11.30 -8.40 13.01
CA ILE A 67 10.11 -7.99 13.76
C ILE A 67 9.56 -9.24 14.43
N PRO A 68 9.76 -9.41 15.74
CA PRO A 68 9.14 -10.48 16.50
C PRO A 68 7.62 -10.40 16.42
N PHE A 69 6.97 -11.56 16.36
CA PHE A 69 5.51 -11.67 16.34
C PHE A 69 4.85 -11.03 17.57
N HIS A 70 5.49 -11.10 18.74
CA HIS A 70 4.96 -10.47 19.95
C HIS A 70 4.99 -8.93 19.94
N GLU A 71 5.76 -8.31 19.03
CA GLU A 71 5.78 -6.86 18.84
C GLU A 71 4.74 -6.38 17.83
N LEU A 72 4.08 -7.32 17.11
CA LEU A 72 2.98 -6.99 16.22
C LEU A 72 1.72 -6.76 17.04
N TYR A 73 1.10 -5.60 16.82
CA TYR A 73 -0.17 -5.25 17.41
C TYR A 73 -1.30 -6.14 16.88
N ALA A 74 -1.33 -6.37 15.57
CA ALA A 74 -2.34 -7.18 14.91
C ALA A 74 -1.94 -7.53 13.47
N TRP A 75 -2.73 -8.38 12.82
CA TRP A 75 -2.63 -8.63 11.39
C TRP A 75 -4.02 -8.61 10.74
N SER A 76 -4.08 -8.37 9.44
CA SER A 76 -5.32 -8.45 8.65
C SER A 76 -5.03 -8.98 7.26
N GLU A 77 -6.05 -9.56 6.64
CA GLU A 77 -5.93 -10.19 5.33
C GLU A 77 -6.96 -9.62 4.37
N THR A 78 -6.51 -9.31 3.16
CA THR A 78 -7.35 -8.99 2.01
C THR A 78 -7.09 -10.00 0.90
N ASP A 79 -7.94 -10.07 -0.12
CA ASP A 79 -7.78 -10.99 -1.27
C ASP A 79 -6.38 -10.98 -1.89
N ARG A 80 -5.68 -9.83 -1.88
CA ARG A 80 -4.38 -9.67 -2.55
C ARG A 80 -3.19 -9.47 -1.62
N MET A 81 -3.43 -9.18 -0.34
CA MET A 81 -2.39 -8.69 0.57
C MET A 81 -2.62 -9.17 2.01
N ILE A 82 -1.53 -9.35 2.74
CA ILE A 82 -1.51 -9.51 4.20
C ILE A 82 -0.92 -8.22 4.77
N LEU A 83 -1.56 -7.64 5.78
CA LEU A 83 -1.07 -6.44 6.46
C LEU A 83 -0.64 -6.83 7.87
N LEU A 84 0.63 -6.58 8.20
CA LEU A 84 1.17 -6.73 9.55
C LEU A 84 1.21 -5.38 10.24
N HIS A 85 0.43 -5.20 11.30
CA HIS A 85 0.35 -3.95 12.06
C HIS A 85 1.36 -3.99 13.21
N GLN A 86 2.36 -3.13 13.18
CA GLN A 86 3.28 -2.94 14.31
C GLN A 86 2.70 -1.95 15.33
N THR A 87 1.95 -0.95 14.84
CA THR A 87 1.19 0.01 15.65
C THR A 87 -0.10 0.36 14.92
N GLU A 88 -1.02 1.11 15.53
CA GLU A 88 -2.25 1.56 14.85
C GLU A 88 -2.00 2.39 13.58
N ALA A 89 -0.85 3.09 13.50
CA ALA A 89 -0.51 3.93 12.36
C ALA A 89 0.54 3.31 11.41
N PHE A 90 1.16 2.19 11.79
CA PHE A 90 2.25 1.58 11.03
C PHE A 90 1.93 0.13 10.66
N PHE A 91 1.72 -0.09 9.37
CA PHE A 91 1.45 -1.38 8.79
C PHE A 91 2.47 -1.72 7.71
N ASN A 92 2.80 -2.99 7.60
CA ASN A 92 3.65 -3.51 6.54
C ASN A 92 2.81 -4.38 5.59
N PRO A 93 2.56 -3.92 4.36
CA PRO A 93 1.80 -4.69 3.37
C PRO A 93 2.68 -5.73 2.67
N ILE A 94 2.26 -6.98 2.74
CA ILE A 94 2.89 -8.11 2.08
C ILE A 94 1.97 -8.60 0.95
N PRO A 95 2.39 -8.55 -0.32
CA PRO A 95 1.59 -9.05 -1.43
C PRO A 95 1.54 -10.58 -1.44
N LYS A 96 0.35 -11.18 -1.49
CA LYS A 96 0.22 -12.65 -1.63
C LYS A 96 0.82 -13.15 -2.95
N ALA A 97 0.69 -12.34 -4.00
CA ALA A 97 1.22 -12.66 -5.33
C ALA A 97 2.75 -12.86 -5.35
N SER A 98 3.51 -12.25 -4.43
CA SER A 98 4.95 -12.45 -4.34
C SER A 98 5.35 -13.64 -3.49
N MET A 99 4.46 -14.15 -2.63
CA MET A 99 4.73 -15.31 -1.78
C MET A 99 4.25 -16.63 -2.38
N GLY A 100 3.32 -16.60 -3.35
CA GLY A 100 2.66 -17.84 -3.79
C GLY A 100 1.94 -18.47 -2.60
N ASP A 101 1.92 -19.80 -2.49
CA ASP A 101 1.21 -20.50 -1.41
C ASP A 101 1.86 -20.34 -0.01
N ASP A 102 3.08 -19.81 0.07
CA ASP A 102 3.80 -19.59 1.35
C ASP A 102 3.08 -18.57 2.25
N TYR A 103 2.14 -17.78 1.71
CA TYR A 103 1.33 -16.89 2.53
C TYR A 103 0.48 -17.67 3.55
N LEU A 104 0.09 -18.92 3.24
CA LEU A 104 -0.68 -19.77 4.15
C LEU A 104 0.14 -20.16 5.38
N LEU A 105 1.43 -20.44 5.17
CA LEU A 105 2.38 -20.74 6.25
C LEU A 105 2.62 -19.54 7.16
N LEU A 106 2.68 -18.33 6.56
CA LEU A 106 2.76 -17.10 7.34
C LEU A 106 1.49 -16.89 8.17
N VAL A 107 0.31 -17.10 7.59
CA VAL A 107 -0.97 -16.98 8.31
C VAL A 107 -1.03 -17.98 9.47
N SER A 108 -0.65 -19.25 9.26
CA SER A 108 -0.62 -20.23 10.35
C SER A 108 0.34 -19.83 11.45
N ALA A 109 1.53 -19.32 11.11
CA ALA A 109 2.49 -18.85 12.10
C ALA A 109 1.96 -17.66 12.93
N LEU A 110 1.24 -16.72 12.30
CA LEU A 110 0.62 -15.58 13.00
C LEU A 110 -0.52 -16.02 13.93
N GLU A 111 -1.29 -17.03 13.51
CA GLU A 111 -2.37 -17.62 14.32
C GLU A 111 -1.81 -18.43 15.50
N GLU A 112 -0.76 -19.22 15.29
CA GLU A 112 -0.05 -19.97 16.34
C GLU A 112 0.61 -19.03 17.36
N ALA A 113 1.18 -17.92 16.90
CA ALA A 113 1.72 -16.88 17.76
C ALA A 113 0.64 -16.11 18.55
N GLY A 114 -0.65 -16.37 18.30
CA GLY A 114 -1.76 -15.78 19.04
C GLY A 114 -2.00 -14.31 18.75
N ILE A 115 -1.54 -13.80 17.59
CA ILE A 115 -1.67 -12.39 17.23
C ILE A 115 -3.11 -12.09 16.85
N ARG A 116 -3.62 -10.95 17.32
CA ARG A 116 -4.98 -10.48 17.01
C ARG A 116 -5.18 -10.28 15.51
N ARG A 117 -6.25 -10.86 14.96
CA ARG A 117 -6.73 -10.62 13.59
C ARG A 117 -7.74 -9.47 13.58
N PHE A 118 -7.56 -8.49 12.69
CA PHE A 118 -8.54 -7.43 12.38
C PHE A 118 -9.47 -7.82 11.23
#